data_AF-A0A7J0CQD3-F1
#
_entry.id   AF-A0A7J0CQD3-F1
#
_cell.length_a   1.000
_cell.length_b   1.000
_cell.length_c   1.000
_cell.angle_alpha   90.00
_cell.angle_beta   90.00
_cell.angle_gamma   90.00
#
_symmetry.space_group_name_H-M   'P 1'
#
loop_
_entity.id
_entity.type
_entity.pdbx_description
1 polymer ?
#
loop_
_entity_poly.entity_id
_entity_poly.type
_entity_poly.pdbx_seq_one_letter_code
_entity_poly.pdbx_strand_id
1 'polypeptide(L)'
;MLLVCPKDFSNLPTASVVDVRKQRAVTRRQLTRLTRIEDIAQTLPEGTTFDPACGPQELESAVSSVDAAYAPECLAACELAFHCRSRSRAEGPWSRSAGACAVSWAG
;
A
#
# COMPACT_ATOMS: atom_id res chain seq x y z
N MET A 1 -20.41 2.72 -13.67
CA MET A 1 -21.41 3.81 -13.62
C MET A 1 -21.30 4.58 -14.93
N LEU A 2 -22.31 4.48 -15.81
CA LEU A 2 -22.33 5.14 -17.12
C LEU A 2 -23.01 6.51 -16.95
N LEU A 3 -22.30 7.61 -17.22
CA LEU A 3 -22.91 8.94 -17.29
C LEU A 3 -23.32 9.20 -18.74
N VAL A 4 -24.63 9.40 -18.95
CA VAL A 4 -25.20 9.78 -20.24
C VAL A 4 -25.31 11.31 -20.25
N CYS A 5 -24.60 11.97 -21.17
CA CYS A 5 -24.95 13.35 -21.52
C CYS A 5 -26.16 13.29 -22.45
N PRO A 6 -27.29 13.96 -22.12
CA PRO A 6 -28.43 13.98 -23.03
C PRO A 6 -28.04 14.77 -24.28
N LYS A 7 -28.19 14.13 -25.44
CA LYS A 7 -28.11 14.83 -26.71
C LYS A 7 -29.39 15.66 -26.87
N ASP A 8 -29.24 16.93 -27.21
CA ASP A 8 -30.33 17.84 -27.56
C ASP A 8 -31.38 18.07 -26.44
N PHE A 9 -30.97 17.99 -25.16
CA PHE A 9 -31.86 18.14 -23.99
C PHE A 9 -33.06 17.17 -23.96
N SER A 10 -33.03 16.11 -24.77
CA SER A 10 -34.08 15.10 -24.79
C SER A 10 -33.85 14.09 -23.67
N ASN A 11 -34.94 13.62 -23.05
CA ASN A 11 -34.91 12.50 -22.11
C ASN A 11 -34.77 11.14 -22.82
N LEU A 12 -34.27 11.12 -24.06
CA LEU A 12 -34.03 9.89 -24.81
C LEU A 12 -32.66 9.34 -24.44
N PRO A 13 -32.58 8.10 -23.90
CA PRO A 13 -31.30 7.50 -23.55
C PRO A 13 -30.46 7.31 -24.82
N THR A 14 -29.37 8.07 -24.93
CA THR A 14 -28.38 7.91 -26.00
C THR A 14 -27.15 7.24 -25.40
N ALA A 15 -26.83 6.03 -25.87
CA ALA A 15 -25.61 5.32 -25.49
C ALA A 15 -24.62 5.31 -26.66
N SER A 16 -23.32 5.39 -26.35
CA SER A 16 -22.24 5.18 -27.32
C SER A 16 -21.31 4.08 -26.83
N VAL A 17 -20.80 3.28 -27.76
CA VAL A 17 -19.81 2.24 -27.45
C VAL A 17 -18.45 2.91 -27.27
N VAL A 18 -17.83 2.72 -26.11
CA VAL A 18 -16.48 3.21 -25.82
C VAL A 18 -15.50 2.05 -25.91
N ASP A 19 -14.45 2.20 -26.73
CA ASP A 19 -13.36 1.21 -26.78
C ASP A 19 -12.46 1.33 -25.54
N VAL A 20 -12.66 0.41 -24.60
CA VAL A 20 -11.88 0.34 -23.35
C VAL A 20 -10.63 -0.53 -23.46
N ARG A 21 -10.30 -1.10 -24.64
CA ARG A 21 -9.15 -2.01 -24.78
C ARG A 21 -7.84 -1.32 -24.39
N LYS A 22 -7.66 -0.06 -24.79
CA LYS A 22 -6.49 0.74 -24.42
C LYS A 22 -6.44 0.98 -22.90
N GLN A 23 -7.56 1.37 -22.28
CA GLN A 23 -7.63 1.61 -20.84
C GLN A 23 -7.31 0.34 -20.04
N ARG A 24 -7.90 -0.80 -20.41
CA ARG A 24 -7.60 -2.11 -19.81
C ARG A 24 -6.12 -2.49 -19.95
N ALA A 25 -5.51 -2.21 -21.10
CA ALA A 25 -4.10 -2.51 -21.33
C ALA A 25 -3.19 -1.65 -20.44
N VAL A 26 -3.49 -0.36 -20.29
CA VAL A 26 -2.75 0.56 -19.41
C VAL A 26 -2.89 0.14 -17.95
N THR A 27 -4.12 -0.03 -17.45
CA THR A 27 -4.36 -0.43 -16.06
C THR A 27 -3.68 -1.75 -15.74
N ARG A 28 -3.76 -2.74 -16.63
CA ARG A 28 -3.05 -4.01 -16.44
C ARG A 28 -1.54 -3.82 -16.34
N ARG A 29 -0.93 -3.00 -17.21
CA ARG A 29 0.50 -2.69 -17.13
C ARG A 29 0.87 -1.98 -15.84
N GLN A 30 0.03 -1.07 -15.35
CA GLN A 30 0.23 -0.38 -14.07
C GLN A 30 0.21 -1.40 -12.92
N LEU A 31 -0.82 -2.25 -12.86
CA LEU A 31 -0.93 -3.30 -11.84
C LEU A 31 0.24 -4.28 -11.86
N THR A 32 0.72 -4.67 -13.04
CA THR A 32 1.88 -5.58 -13.16
C THR A 32 3.20 -4.94 -12.71
N ARG A 33 3.29 -3.61 -12.65
CA ARG A 33 4.50 -2.91 -12.17
C ARG A 33 4.50 -2.66 -10.67
N LEU A 34 3.36 -2.79 -10.00
CA LEU A 34 3.30 -2.67 -8.54
C LEU A 34 3.90 -3.92 -7.91
N THR A 35 4.65 -3.73 -6.83
CA THR A 35 5.09 -4.83 -5.96
C THR A 35 3.86 -5.60 -5.50
N ARG A 36 3.87 -6.92 -5.67
CA ARG A 36 2.73 -7.74 -5.27
C ARG A 36 2.66 -7.81 -3.76
N ILE A 37 1.45 -7.74 -3.22
CA ILE A 37 1.25 -7.90 -1.78
C ILE A 37 1.72 -9.27 -1.28
N GLU A 38 1.61 -10.31 -2.11
CA GLU A 38 2.08 -11.65 -1.76
C GLU A 38 3.61 -11.71 -1.63
N ASP A 39 4.35 -10.91 -2.41
CA ASP A 39 5.81 -10.84 -2.33
C ASP A 39 6.25 -10.10 -1.06
N ILE A 40 5.51 -9.06 -0.67
CA ILE A 40 5.74 -8.35 0.60
C ILE A 40 5.40 -9.24 1.79
N ALA A 41 4.28 -9.98 1.74
CA ALA A 41 3.88 -10.87 2.82
C ALA A 41 4.87 -12.01 3.05
N GLN A 42 5.56 -12.48 2.00
CA GLN A 42 6.60 -13.50 2.11
C GLN A 42 7.86 -13.03 2.87
N THR A 43 8.05 -11.72 3.07
CA THR A 43 9.17 -11.23 3.89
C THR A 43 8.86 -11.28 5.39
N LEU A 44 7.62 -11.57 5.78
CA LEU A 44 7.21 -11.66 7.17
C LEU A 44 7.54 -13.04 7.76
N PRO A 45 7.83 -13.12 9.07
CA PRO A 45 7.93 -14.40 9.75
C PRO A 45 6.68 -15.26 9.57
N GLU A 46 6.85 -16.58 9.55
CA GLU A 46 5.72 -17.51 9.43
C GLU A 46 4.73 -17.31 10.59
N GLY A 47 3.44 -17.20 10.25
CA GLY A 47 2.37 -17.02 11.23
C GLY A 47 2.17 -15.59 11.72
N THR A 48 2.94 -14.60 11.24
CA THR A 48 2.71 -13.19 11.59
C THR A 48 1.35 -12.72 11.08
N THR A 49 0.55 -12.14 11.98
CA THR A 49 -0.74 -11.52 11.68
C THR A 49 -0.81 -10.11 12.27
N PHE A 50 -1.48 -9.21 11.57
CA PHE A 50 -1.78 -7.84 12.04
C PHE A 50 -3.30 -7.64 12.16
N ASP A 51 -4.05 -8.71 12.44
CA ASP A 51 -5.49 -8.65 12.61
C ASP A 51 -5.85 -7.81 13.84
N PRO A 52 -6.60 -6.70 13.69
CA PRO A 52 -7.01 -5.87 14.83
C PRO A 52 -7.92 -6.59 15.84
N ALA A 53 -8.44 -7.78 15.51
CA ALA A 53 -9.16 -8.63 16.45
C ALA A 53 -8.23 -9.40 17.41
N CYS A 54 -6.93 -9.48 17.12
CA CYS A 54 -5.93 -10.08 18.01
C CYS A 54 -5.77 -9.29 19.31
N GLY A 55 -5.25 -9.96 20.34
CA GLY A 55 -4.95 -9.31 21.61
C GLY A 55 -3.81 -8.27 21.47
N PRO A 56 -3.77 -7.23 22.33
CA PRO A 56 -2.73 -6.20 22.26
C PRO A 56 -1.29 -6.75 22.28
N GLN A 57 -1.03 -7.77 23.10
CA GLN A 57 0.28 -8.39 23.23
C GLN A 57 0.70 -9.15 21.96
N GLU A 58 -0.27 -9.78 21.28
CA GLU A 58 -0.01 -10.49 20.02
C GLU A 58 0.31 -9.49 18.91
N LEU A 59 -0.44 -8.39 18.82
CA LEU A 59 -0.17 -7.30 17.90
C LEU A 59 1.18 -6.62 18.19
N GLU A 60 1.53 -6.39 19.45
CA GLU A 60 2.82 -5.83 19.83
C GLU A 60 3.99 -6.74 19.45
N SER A 61 3.82 -8.05 19.62
CA SER A 61 4.79 -9.06 19.17
C SER A 61 4.94 -9.07 17.65
N ALA A 62 3.83 -9.06 16.92
CA ALA A 62 3.82 -9.02 15.46
C ALA A 62 4.50 -7.75 14.92
N VAL A 63 4.16 -6.57 15.44
CA VAL A 63 4.80 -5.30 15.07
C VAL A 63 6.28 -5.29 15.46
N SER A 64 6.64 -5.92 16.57
CA SER A 64 8.04 -5.99 16.99
C SER A 64 8.89 -6.95 16.15
N SER A 65 8.26 -7.86 15.39
CA SER A 65 8.94 -8.84 14.53
C SER A 65 9.38 -8.28 13.18
N VAL A 66 8.93 -7.08 12.82
CA VAL A 66 9.28 -6.40 11.57
C VAL A 66 10.26 -5.26 11.84
N ASP A 67 11.16 -5.03 10.89
CA ASP A 67 12.13 -3.94 10.98
C ASP A 67 11.44 -2.57 11.04
N ALA A 68 11.96 -1.69 11.89
CA ALA A 68 11.43 -0.35 12.04
C ALA A 68 11.81 0.53 10.84
N ALA A 69 10.85 0.76 9.95
CA ALA A 69 10.99 1.70 8.84
C ALA A 69 10.42 3.08 9.24
N TYR A 70 11.29 4.06 9.46
CA TYR A 70 10.88 5.44 9.77
C TYR A 70 11.38 6.44 8.72
N ALA A 71 10.48 7.31 8.26
CA ALA A 71 10.79 8.51 7.50
C ALA A 71 10.12 9.74 8.15
N PRO A 72 10.66 10.97 8.00
CA PRO A 72 10.11 12.17 8.64
C PRO A 72 8.61 12.41 8.38
N GLU A 73 8.15 12.14 7.16
CA GLU A 73 6.75 12.25 6.73
C GLU A 73 5.79 11.34 7.49
N CYS A 74 6.29 10.25 8.10
CA CYS A 74 5.46 9.34 8.88
C CYS A 74 4.80 10.05 10.07
N LEU A 75 5.42 11.07 10.66
CA LEU A 75 4.85 11.79 11.81
C LEU A 75 3.49 12.45 11.52
N ALA A 76 3.18 12.71 10.25
CA ALA A 76 1.92 13.30 9.84
C ALA A 76 0.91 12.28 9.28
N ALA A 77 1.35 11.05 8.98
CA ALA A 77 0.60 10.10 8.17
C ALA A 77 0.44 8.70 8.79
N CYS A 78 1.14 8.40 9.89
CA CYS A 78 1.18 7.06 10.45
C CYS A 78 1.12 7.07 11.99
N GLU A 79 0.18 6.32 12.56
CA GLU A 79 0.00 6.16 14.00
C GLU A 79 1.21 5.47 14.67
N LEU A 80 1.98 4.68 13.93
CA LEU A 80 3.17 3.98 14.44
C LEU A 80 4.46 4.82 14.37
N ALA A 81 4.39 6.09 13.92
CA ALA A 81 5.60 6.87 13.62
C ALA A 81 6.53 7.05 14.83
N PHE A 82 5.99 7.22 16.04
CA PHE A 82 6.81 7.32 17.26
C PHE A 82 7.48 5.98 17.62
N HIS A 83 6.78 4.86 17.41
CA HIS A 83 7.32 3.52 17.63
C HIS A 83 8.49 3.23 16.67
N CYS A 84 8.27 3.39 15.36
CA CYS A 84 9.31 3.12 14.38
C CYS A 84 10.51 4.07 14.55
N ARG A 85 10.28 5.35 14.90
CA ARG A 85 11.36 6.32 15.15
C ARG A 85 12.22 5.95 16.35
N SER A 86 11.61 5.46 17.44
CA SER A 86 12.37 5.08 18.64
C SER A 86 13.22 3.83 18.39
N ARG A 87 12.65 2.82 17.72
CA ARG A 87 13.35 1.59 17.30
C ARG A 87 14.50 1.87 16.33
N SER A 88 14.26 2.66 15.28
CA SER A 88 15.29 3.04 14.30
C SER A 88 16.49 3.75 14.95
N ARG A 89 16.27 4.49 16.03
CA ARG A 89 17.35 5.16 16.78
C ARG A 89 18.13 4.21 17.68
N ALA A 90 17.47 3.19 18.22
CA ALA A 90 18.09 2.21 19.10
C ALA A 90 19.01 1.24 18.33
N GLU A 91 18.68 0.93 17.08
CA GLU A 91 19.44 -0.03 16.24
C GLU A 91 20.72 0.57 15.62
N GLY A 92 20.89 1.90 15.69
CA GLY A 92 22.08 2.59 15.22
C GLY A 92 22.24 2.63 13.68
N PRO A 93 23.12 3.50 13.14
CA PRO A 93 23.22 3.76 11.70
C PRO A 93 23.85 2.62 10.86
N TRP A 94 24.14 1.47 11.46
CA TRP A 94 24.92 0.38 10.85
C TRP A 94 24.14 -0.93 10.62
N SER A 95 22.87 -1.04 11.02
CA SER A 95 21.99 -2.17 10.68
C SER A 95 21.46 -2.11 9.23
N ARG A 96 22.25 -1.55 8.29
CA ARG A 96 21.88 -1.44 6.88
C ARG A 96 21.92 -2.81 6.17
N SER A 97 20.86 -3.59 6.34
CA SER A 97 20.04 -3.98 5.20
C SER A 97 19.04 -2.83 4.98
N ALA A 98 19.36 -1.71 4.32
CA ALA A 98 19.62 -1.61 2.88
C ALA A 98 19.03 -2.73 1.99
N GLY A 99 18.05 -3.49 2.48
CA GLY A 99 17.18 -4.35 1.69
C GLY A 99 15.94 -3.56 1.33
N ALA A 100 16.13 -2.52 0.50
CA ALA A 100 15.09 -1.77 -0.19
C ALA A 100 14.29 -0.77 0.71
N CYS A 101 14.14 0.52 0.39
CA CYS A 101 13.64 1.02 -0.89
C CYS A 101 12.55 0.12 -1.55
N ALA A 102 11.93 -0.84 -0.83
CA ALA A 102 11.06 -1.87 -1.42
C ALA A 102 9.66 -1.34 -1.68
N VAL A 103 9.34 -0.16 -1.15
CA VAL A 103 8.08 0.50 -1.44
C VAL A 103 8.35 2.00 -1.57
N SER A 104 8.93 2.38 -2.71
CA SER A 104 8.69 3.70 -3.26
C SER A 104 7.18 3.82 -3.56
N TRP A 105 6.36 4.14 -2.55
CA TRP A 105 4.98 4.61 -2.74
C TRP A 105 5.01 6.06 -3.27
N ALA A 106 5.71 6.27 -4.37
CA ALA A 106 5.78 7.51 -5.13
C ALA A 106 6.18 7.16 -6.55
N GLY A 107 5.24 6.60 -7.32
CA GLY A 107 5.38 6.25 -8.73
C GLY A 107 4.04 5.91 -9.36
#